data_AF-A0A7C4H4Z9-F1
#
_entry.id   AF-A0A7C4H4Z9-F1
#
_cell.length_a   1.000
_cell.length_b   1.000
_cell.length_c   1.000
_cell.angle_alpha   90.00
_cell.angle_beta   90.00
_cell.angle_gamma   90.00
#
_symmetry.space_group_name_H-M   'P 1'
#
loop_
_entity.id
_entity.type
_entity.pdbx_description
1 polymer ?
#
loop_
_entity_poly.entity_id
_entity_poly.type
_entity_poly.pdbx_seq_one_letter_code
_entity_poly.pdbx_strand_id
1 'polypeptide(L)' 'VVGRSGSAELSAVHYRFLDPAVKANITRLGKGELVLSHAIYRQAIKIVFPKPAYLQEGV' A
#
# COMPACT_ATOMS: atom_id res chain seq x y z
N VAL A 1 -2.70 7.20 0.36
CA VAL A 1 -2.19 6.08 -0.46
C VAL A 1 -0.89 5.61 0.19
N VAL A 2 -0.69 4.31 0.37
CA VAL A 2 0.51 3.73 1.02
C VAL A 2 1.07 2.64 0.11
N GLY A 3 2.38 2.67 -0.14
CA GLY A 3 3.09 1.63 -0.89
C GLY A 3 3.54 0.48 0.00
N ARG A 4 4.39 -0.41 -0.51
CA ARG A 4 5.01 -1.45 0.32
C ARG A 4 5.87 -0.80 1.40
N SER A 5 5.48 -1.02 2.66
CA SER A 5 6.21 -0.54 3.82
C SER A 5 6.51 -1.70 4.77
N GLY A 6 7.70 -1.70 5.37
CA GLY A 6 8.11 -2.69 6.36
C GLY A 6 7.37 -2.54 7.68
N SER A 7 7.41 -3.58 8.52
CA SER A 7 6.77 -3.56 9.85
C SER A 7 7.27 -2.41 10.73
N ALA A 8 8.56 -2.08 10.64
CA ALA A 8 9.19 -0.96 11.35
C ALA A 8 8.75 0.43 10.83
N GLU A 9 8.38 0.55 9.55
CA GLU A 9 7.86 1.80 9.00
C GLU A 9 6.39 1.98 9.38
N LEU A 10 5.61 0.89 9.39
CA LEU A 10 4.19 0.88 9.77
C LEU A 10 3.94 1.05 11.28
N SER A 11 4.97 0.93 12.12
CA SER A 11 4.91 1.24 13.54
C SER A 11 5.09 2.73 13.84
N ALA A 12 5.52 3.53 12.85
CA ALA A 12 5.67 4.97 13.01
C ALA A 12 4.34 5.66 13.32
N VAL A 13 4.41 6.78 14.05
CA VAL A 13 3.25 7.55 14.51
C VAL A 13 2.33 7.93 13.34
N HIS A 14 2.92 8.24 12.18
CA HIS A 14 2.21 8.60 10.96
C HIS A 14 1.26 7.52 10.44
N TYR A 15 1.44 6.24 10.79
CA TYR A 15 0.61 5.12 10.34
C TYR A 15 -0.28 4.54 11.46
N ARG A 16 -0.41 5.20 12.61
CA ARG A 16 -1.28 4.75 13.71
C ARG A 16 -2.77 4.72 13.36
N PHE A 17 -3.19 5.54 12.39
CA PHE A 17 -4.56 5.58 11.91
C PHE A 17 -4.97 4.36 11.08
N LEU A 18 -4.01 3.53 10.66
CA LEU A 18 -4.27 2.32 9.89
C LEU A 18 -4.63 1.16 10.82
N ASP A 19 -5.73 0.48 10.49
CA ASP A 19 -6.14 -0.76 11.16
C ASP A 19 -5.03 -1.83 11.07
N PRO A 20 -4.78 -2.62 12.14
CA PRO A 20 -3.82 -3.73 12.11
C PRO A 20 -3.99 -4.70 10.92
N ALA A 21 -5.22 -4.97 10.49
CA ALA A 21 -5.49 -5.81 9.32
C ALA A 21 -4.98 -5.15 8.02
N VAL A 22 -5.09 -3.83 7.90
CA VAL A 22 -4.56 -3.07 6.76
C VAL A 22 -3.03 -3.07 6.79
N LYS A 23 -2.41 -2.96 7.97
CA LYS A 23 -0.94 -3.07 8.11
C LYS A 23 -0.42 -4.43 7.65
N ALA A 24 -1.09 -5.51 8.05
CA ALA A 24 -0.75 -6.87 7.61
C ALA A 24 -0.92 -7.09 6.10
N ASN A 25 -1.78 -6.30 5.44
CA ASN A 25 -1.91 -6.32 3.98
C ASN A 25 -0.80 -5.51 3.31
N ILE A 26 -0.38 -4.38 3.90
CA ILE A 26 0.68 -3.53 3.35
C ILE A 26 2.03 -4.24 3.32
N THR A 27 2.36 -5.01 4.37
CA THR A 27 3.63 -5.78 4.42
C THR A 27 3.71 -6.86 3.33
N ARG A 28 2.55 -7.35 2.87
CA ARG A 28 2.43 -8.39 1.83
C ARG A 28 2.29 -7.82 0.41
N LEU A 29 2.34 -6.50 0.23
CA LEU A 29 2.26 -5.89 -1.10
C LEU A 29 3.47 -6.28 -1.94
N GLY A 30 3.17 -6.72 -3.17
CA GLY A 30 4.16 -6.98 -4.20
C GLY A 30 4.73 -5.69 -4.79
N LYS A 31 5.76 -5.84 -5.64
CA LYS A 31 6.33 -4.71 -6.39
C LYS A 31 5.23 -4.10 -7.29
N GLY A 32 5.01 -2.79 -7.20
CA GLY A 32 3.98 -2.09 -7.97
C GLY A 32 2.54 -2.23 -7.44
N GLU A 33 2.36 -2.75 -6.24
CA GLU A 33 1.04 -2.76 -5.59
C GLU A 33 0.94 -1.62 -4.56
N LEU A 34 -0.22 -0.98 -4.48
CA LEU A 34 -0.51 0.09 -3.53
C LEU A 34 -1.79 -0.21 -2.75
N VAL A 35 -1.89 0.32 -1.54
CA VAL A 35 -3.12 0.31 -0.75
C VAL A 35 -3.63 1.74 -0.58
N LEU A 36 -4.91 1.94 -0.88
CA LEU A 36 -5.61 3.19 -0.65
C LEU A 36 -6.56 3.03 0.54
N SER A 37 -6.24 3.75 1.62
CA SER A 37 -7.14 4.00 2.74
C SER A 37 -7.65 5.44 2.62
N HIS A 38 -8.97 5.61 2.49
CA HIS A 38 -9.64 6.90 2.39
C HIS A 38 -11.05 6.79 2.99
N ALA A 39 -11.53 7.83 3.67
CA ALA A 39 -12.82 7.79 4.40
C ALA A 39 -14.05 7.50 3.52
N ILE A 40 -13.96 7.79 2.21
CA ILE A 40 -15.02 7.45 1.23
C ILE A 40 -15.13 5.93 1.04
N TYR A 41 -14.05 5.18 1.21
CA TYR A 41 -14.02 3.74 1.03
C TYR A 41 -14.14 3.03 2.38
N ARG A 42 -15.20 2.23 2.56
CA ARG A 42 -15.43 1.45 3.78
C ARG A 42 -14.38 0.38 4.05
N GLN A 43 -13.62 0.01 3.02
CA GLN A 43 -12.56 -1.00 3.07
C GLN A 43 -11.35 -0.49 2.31
N ALA A 44 -10.17 -0.96 2.70
CA ALA A 44 -8.93 -0.62 2.01
C ALA A 44 -8.92 -1.20 0.59
N ILE A 45 -8.62 -0.36 -0.39
CA ILE A 45 -8.57 -0.77 -1.81
C ILE A 45 -7.13 -1.13 -2.18
N LYS A 46 -6.94 -2.32 -2.74
CA LYS A 46 -5.69 -2.72 -3.38
C LYS A 46 -5.67 -2.22 -4.81
N ILE A 47 -4.66 -1.43 -5.16
CA ILE A 47 -4.42 -0.93 -6.51
C ILE A 47 -3.28 -1.75 -7.12
N VAL A 48 -3.55 -2.31 -8.30
CA VAL A 48 -2.57 -3.05 -9.11
C VAL A 48 -2.46 -2.33 -10.45
N PHE A 49 -1.25 -1.94 -10.83
CA PHE A 49 -1.02 -1.32 -12.13
C PHE A 49 -0.88 -2.40 -13.22
N PRO A 50 -1.73 -2.39 -14.27
CA PRO A 50 -1.64 -3.39 -15.36
C PRO A 50 -0.33 -3.30 -16.14
N LYS A 51 0.22 -2.08 -16.27
CA LYS A 51 1.54 -1.82 -16.84
C LYS A 51 2.38 -1.07 -15.81
N PRO A 52 3.04 -1.76 -14.88
CA PRO A 52 3.78 -1.09 -13.83
C PRO A 52 5.02 -0.38 -14.41
N ALA A 53 5.31 0.82 -13.93
CA ALA A 53 6.39 1.66 -14.47
C ALA A 53 7.76 0.98 -14.49
N TYR A 54 8.03 0.05 -13.55
CA TYR A 54 9.29 -0.69 -13.51
C TYR A 54 9.43 -1.79 -14.59
N LEU A 55 8.37 -2.10 -15.34
CA LEU A 55 8.42 -2.97 -16.53
C LEU A 55 8.40 -2.15 -17.83
N GLN A 56 8.32 -0.82 -17.73
CA GLN A 56 8.36 0.08 -18.87
C GLN A 56 9.78 0.64 -19.04
N GLU A 57 10.78 -0.24 -19.15
CA GLU A 57 12.14 0.17 -19.52
C GLU A 57 12.10 0.90 -20.88
N GLY A 58 12.45 2.19 -20.88
CA GLY A 58 12.73 2.97 -22.09
C GLY A 58 11.50 3.40 -22.91
N VAL A 59 10.67 4.29 -22.36
CA VAL A 59 9.90 5.23 -23.20
C VAL A 59 10.79 6.42 -23.54
#